data_AF-A0A920LNQ6-F1
#
_entry.id   AF-A0A920LNQ6-F1
#
_cell.length_a   1.000
_cell.length_b   1.000
_cell.length_c   1.000
_cell.angle_alpha   90.00
_cell.angle_beta   90.00
_cell.angle_gamma   90.00
#
_symmetry.space_group_name_H-M   'P 1'
#
loop_
_entity.id
_entity.type
_entity.pdbx_description
1 polymer ?
#
loop_
_entity_poly.entity_id
_entity_poly.type
_entity_poly.pdbx_seq_one_letter_code
_entity_poly.pdbx_strand_id
1 'polypeptide(L)'
;MAGTIRLVLGDQLSRSLSGLAGLDKERDVVLMAEVIEEVTYVRHHKRKVAFLFSAMRHFADELREEGITVDYVRLDDEPTVAAFPVRWRAR
;
A
#
# COMPACT_ATOMS: atom_id res chain seq x y z
N MET A 1 -11.38 -16.40 14.07
CA MET A 1 -11.99 -15.32 13.25
C MET A 1 -10.91 -14.80 12.30
N ALA A 2 -11.23 -14.49 11.05
CA ALA A 2 -10.27 -14.08 10.03
C ALA A 2 -9.83 -12.61 10.22
N GLY A 3 -8.58 -12.29 9.88
CA GLY A 3 -8.05 -10.91 9.87
C GLY A 3 -8.46 -10.12 8.64
N THR A 4 -8.28 -8.80 8.67
CA THR A 4 -8.68 -7.89 7.57
C THR A 4 -7.46 -7.33 6.83
N ILE A 5 -7.58 -7.17 5.52
CA ILE A 5 -6.60 -6.43 4.71
C ILE A 5 -7.01 -4.95 4.69
N ARG A 6 -6.10 -4.07 5.10
CA ARG A 6 -6.27 -2.60 5.04
C ARG A 6 -5.43 -2.06 3.89
N LEU A 7 -6.07 -1.74 2.76
CA LEU A 7 -5.37 -1.18 1.59
C LEU A 7 -5.03 0.31 1.84
N VAL A 8 -3.79 0.70 1.58
CA VAL A 8 -3.34 2.10 1.61
C VAL A 8 -2.66 2.45 0.28
N LEU A 9 -3.20 3.46 -0.40
CA LEU A 9 -2.66 3.98 -1.66
C LEU A 9 -1.67 5.13 -1.42
N GLY A 10 -0.90 5.49 -2.47
CA GLY A 10 0.15 6.50 -2.36
C GLY A 10 -0.34 7.91 -2.01
N ASP A 11 -1.61 8.23 -2.26
CA ASP A 11 -2.25 9.51 -1.90
C ASP A 11 -2.90 9.50 -0.50
N GLN A 12 -2.90 8.36 0.20
CA GLN A 12 -3.61 8.14 1.46
C GLN A 12 -2.68 8.05 2.69
N LEU A 13 -1.46 8.58 2.59
CA LEU A 13 -0.41 8.46 3.61
C LEU A 13 -0.70 9.31 4.86
N SER A 14 -1.71 8.91 5.62
CA SER A 14 -2.16 9.58 6.85
C SER A 14 -2.57 8.57 7.92
N ARG A 15 -2.20 8.86 9.18
CA ARG A 15 -2.61 8.07 10.35
C ARG A 15 -4.10 8.18 10.67
N SER A 16 -4.73 9.27 10.26
CA SER A 16 -6.17 9.47 10.42
C SER A 16 -6.99 8.86 9.28
N LEU A 17 -6.37 8.07 8.40
CA LEU A 17 -7.08 7.36 7.34
C LEU A 17 -8.15 6.45 7.96
N SER A 18 -9.40 6.59 7.50
CA SER A 18 -10.52 5.78 7.98
C SER A 18 -10.29 4.29 7.81
N GLY A 19 -9.55 3.88 6.77
CA GLY A 19 -9.14 2.49 6.53
C GLY A 19 -8.21 1.92 7.61
N LEU A 20 -7.52 2.75 8.38
CA LEU A 20 -6.67 2.33 9.51
C LEU A 20 -7.38 2.45 10.87
N ALA A 21 -8.58 3.04 10.91
CA ALA A 21 -9.34 3.16 12.14
C ALA A 21 -9.70 1.76 12.69
N GLY A 22 -9.49 1.56 14.00
CA GLY A 22 -9.76 0.29 14.67
C GLY A 22 -8.94 -0.89 14.14
N LEU A 23 -7.74 -0.65 13.61
CA LEU A 23 -6.82 -1.71 13.19
C LEU A 23 -6.44 -2.61 14.36
N ASP A 24 -6.62 -3.92 14.19
CA ASP A 24 -6.15 -4.94 15.13
C ASP A 24 -4.73 -5.38 14.74
N LYS A 25 -3.72 -4.98 15.53
CA LYS A 25 -2.30 -5.24 15.22
C LYS A 25 -1.96 -6.73 15.17
N GLU A 26 -2.71 -7.58 15.86
CA GLU A 26 -2.44 -9.02 15.90
C GLU A 26 -3.02 -9.76 14.70
N ARG A 27 -3.93 -9.14 13.94
CA ARG A 27 -4.74 -9.84 12.94
C ARG A 27 -4.81 -9.15 11.59
N ASP A 28 -4.79 -7.84 11.58
CA ASP A 28 -4.92 -7.06 10.36
C ASP A 28 -3.56 -6.87 9.69
N VAL A 29 -3.59 -6.77 8.36
CA VAL A 29 -2.41 -6.50 7.54
C VAL A 29 -2.67 -5.25 6.71
N VAL A 30 -1.75 -4.29 6.77
CA VAL A 30 -1.75 -3.15 5.87
C VAL A 30 -1.09 -3.56 4.56
N LEU A 31 -1.80 -3.44 3.45
CA LEU A 31 -1.26 -3.69 2.12
C LEU A 31 -0.96 -2.36 1.43
N MET A 32 0.27 -2.21 0.95
CA MET A 32 0.75 -1.07 0.17
C MET A 32 1.46 -1.57 -1.09
N ALA A 33 1.25 -0.93 -2.24
CA ALA A 33 1.90 -1.32 -3.49
C ALA A 33 2.29 -0.10 -4.33
N GLU A 34 3.52 -0.09 -4.84
CA GLU A 34 4.00 0.91 -5.81
C GLU A 34 3.44 0.60 -7.21
N VAL A 35 2.35 1.28 -7.61
CA VAL A 35 1.71 1.06 -8.92
C VAL A 35 2.09 2.16 -9.90
N ILE A 36 2.74 1.83 -11.03
CA ILE A 36 3.18 2.82 -12.03
C ILE A 36 2.02 3.42 -12.84
N GLU A 37 0.92 2.68 -13.01
CA GLU A 37 -0.25 3.10 -13.80
C GLU A 37 -0.99 4.29 -13.16
N GLU A 38 -1.08 4.33 -11.82
CA GLU A 38 -1.64 5.46 -11.06
C GLU A 38 -0.81 6.75 -11.19
N VAL A 39 0.47 6.66 -11.57
CA VAL A 39 1.42 7.79 -11.60
C VAL A 39 1.80 8.20 -13.03
N THR A 40 1.27 7.53 -14.06
CA THR A 40 1.62 7.76 -15.47
C THR A 40 0.48 8.33 -16.32
N TYR A 41 -0.73 8.53 -15.78
CA TYR A 41 -1.87 9.11 -16.51
C TYR A 41 -1.62 10.55 -17.04
N VAL A 42 -0.65 11.27 -16.46
CA VAL A 42 -0.16 12.56 -16.94
C VAL A 42 1.37 12.48 -17.00
N ARG A 43 2.05 13.20 -17.90
CA ARG A 43 3.53 13.34 -17.90
C ARG A 43 4.00 13.90 -16.55
N HIS A 44 4.11 13.07 -15.54
CA HIS A 44 4.66 13.45 -14.26
C HIS A 44 6.17 13.44 -14.39
N HIS A 45 6.78 14.58 -14.03
CA HIS A 45 8.22 14.73 -13.95
C HIS A 45 8.77 13.63 -13.02
N LYS A 46 9.81 12.88 -13.44
CA LYS A 46 10.37 11.70 -12.72
C LYS A 46 10.57 11.92 -11.21
N ARG A 47 10.85 13.17 -10.82
CA ARG A 47 10.98 13.60 -9.41
C ARG A 47 9.72 13.41 -8.57
N LYS A 48 8.52 13.63 -9.12
CA LYS A 48 7.24 13.46 -8.40
C LYS A 48 7.02 11.99 -8.04
N VAL A 49 7.32 11.07 -8.96
CA VAL A 49 7.19 9.62 -8.74
C VAL A 49 8.16 9.15 -7.67
N ALA A 50 9.42 9.56 -7.76
CA ALA A 50 10.44 9.24 -6.76
C ALA A 50 10.06 9.78 -5.37
N PHE A 51 9.53 11.00 -5.30
CA PHE A 51 9.03 11.58 -4.05
C PHE A 51 7.89 10.77 -3.45
N LEU A 52 6.90 10.39 -4.27
CA LEU A 52 5.75 9.61 -3.83
C LEU A 52 6.18 8.25 -3.25
N PHE A 53 7.01 7.50 -3.98
CA PHE A 53 7.49 6.20 -3.50
C PHE A 53 8.34 6.35 -2.23
N SER A 54 9.17 7.38 -2.13
CA SER A 54 9.90 7.66 -0.88
C SER A 54 8.93 7.87 0.29
N ALA A 55 7.90 8.69 0.11
CA ALA A 55 6.89 8.94 1.15
C ALA A 55 6.14 7.66 1.54
N MET A 56 5.75 6.83 0.57
CA MET A 56 5.11 5.54 0.82
C MET A 56 5.99 4.59 1.63
N ARG A 57 7.28 4.49 1.30
CA ARG A 57 8.25 3.65 2.02
C ARG A 57 8.41 4.11 3.46
N HIS A 58 8.61 5.42 3.67
CA HIS A 58 8.69 5.98 5.03
C HIS A 58 7.42 5.71 5.83
N PHE A 59 6.24 5.91 5.25
CA PHE A 59 4.98 5.62 5.94
C PHE A 59 4.83 4.15 6.32
N ALA A 60 5.25 3.23 5.44
CA ALA A 60 5.26 1.80 5.73
C ALA A 60 6.20 1.46 6.90
N ASP A 61 7.37 2.08 6.96
CA ASP A 61 8.33 1.86 8.04
C ASP A 61 7.81 2.43 9.37
N GLU A 62 7.22 3.62 9.38
CA GLU A 62 6.61 4.17 10.59
C GLU A 62 5.44 3.29 11.10
N LEU A 63 4.67 2.65 10.21
CA LEU A 63 3.63 1.69 10.61
C LEU A 63 4.25 0.43 11.25
N ARG A 64 5.35 -0.09 10.68
CA ARG A 64 6.08 -1.25 11.23
C ARG A 64 6.70 -0.96 12.58
N GLU A 65 7.24 0.24 12.78
CA GLU A 65 7.79 0.69 14.07
C GLU A 65 6.72 0.71 15.18
N GLU A 66 5.45 0.92 14.82
CA GLU A 66 4.32 0.82 15.74
C GLU A 66 3.83 -0.62 15.98
N GLY A 67 4.49 -1.62 15.39
CA GLY A 67 4.14 -3.03 15.49
C GLY A 67 2.95 -3.44 14.60
N ILE A 68 2.66 -2.67 13.56
CA ILE A 68 1.63 -3.03 12.56
C ILE A 68 2.27 -3.90 11.49
N THR A 69 1.58 -4.98 11.12
CA THR A 69 2.01 -5.83 10.00
C THR A 69 1.76 -5.11 8.68
N VAL A 70 2.82 -4.84 7.91
CA VAL A 70 2.75 -4.16 6.61
C VAL A 70 3.34 -5.03 5.52
N ASP A 71 2.48 -5.43 4.58
CA ASP A 71 2.86 -6.04 3.31
C ASP A 71 3.07 -4.94 2.26
N TYR A 72 4.31 -4.79 1.80
CA TYR A 72 4.71 -3.71 0.90
C TYR A 72 5.30 -4.28 -0.38
N VAL A 73 4.64 -4.05 -1.51
CA VAL A 73 5.08 -4.50 -2.83
C VAL A 73 5.78 -3.35 -3.54
N ARG A 74 7.07 -3.49 -3.85
CA ARG A 74 7.82 -2.49 -4.59
C ARG A 74 7.63 -2.65 -6.09
N LEU A 75 7.86 -1.58 -6.84
CA LEU A 75 7.73 -1.57 -8.29
C LEU A 75 8.80 -2.44 -8.98
N ASP A 76 9.96 -2.59 -8.35
CA ASP A 76 11.10 -3.36 -8.83
C ASP A 76 11.13 -4.82 -8.35
N ASP A 77 10.17 -5.23 -7.51
CA ASP A 77 10.01 -6.63 -7.15
C ASP A 77 9.56 -7.42 -8.39
N GLU A 78 10.16 -8.61 -8.62
CA GLU A 78 9.65 -9.54 -9.63
C GLU A 78 8.14 -9.71 -9.40
N PRO A 79 7.31 -9.76 -10.46
CA PRO A 79 5.86 -9.76 -10.36
C PRO A 79 5.37 -10.99 -9.60
N THR A 80 5.40 -10.90 -8.29
CA THR A 80 4.90 -11.90 -7.38
C THR A 80 3.45 -11.49 -7.15
N VAL A 81 2.62 -11.89 -8.11
CA VAL A 81 1.14 -11.92 -8.02
C VAL A 81 0.39 -10.58 -7.95
N ALA A 82 1.00 -9.44 -8.31
CA ALA A 82 0.30 -8.14 -8.36
C ALA A 82 0.00 -7.61 -9.79
N ALA A 83 0.02 -8.47 -10.81
CA ALA A 83 -0.86 -8.21 -11.94
C ALA A 83 -2.29 -8.37 -11.39
N PHE A 84 -3.08 -7.31 -11.39
CA PHE A 84 -4.50 -7.33 -11.06
C PHE A 84 -5.32 -7.70 -12.32
N PRO A 85 -5.56 -8.98 -12.68
CA PRO A 85 -6.77 -9.30 -13.43
C PRO A 85 -7.89 -9.36 -12.40
N VAL A 86 -8.82 -8.42 -12.51
CA VAL A 86 -10.11 -8.42 -11.84
C VAL A 86 -10.75 -9.81 -11.92
N ARG A 87 -10.59 -10.65 -10.89
CA ARG A 87 -11.36 -11.89 -10.74
C ARG A 87 -11.53 -12.33 -9.30
N TRP A 88 -12.15 -11.46 -8.52
CA TRP A 88 -12.87 -11.89 -7.32
C TRP A 88 -14.10 -12.70 -7.76
N ARG A 89 -14.07 -14.04 -7.61
CA ARG A 89 -15.31 -14.81 -7.50
C ARG A 89 -15.65 -14.85 -6.02
N ALA A 90 -16.68 -14.08 -5.67
CA ALA A 90 -17.45 -14.34 -4.46
C ALA A 90 -17.89 -15.82 -4.51
N ARG A 91 -17.58 -16.56 -3.45
CA ARG A 91 -18.27 -17.77 -3.11
C ARG A 91 -18.45 -17.78 -1.60
#